data_AF-A0A257KWZ3-F1
#
_entry.id   AF-A0A257KWZ3-F1
#
_cell.length_a   1.000
_cell.length_b   1.000
_cell.length_c   1.000
_cell.angle_alpha   90.00
_cell.angle_beta   90.00
_cell.angle_gamma   90.00
#
_symmetry.space_group_name_H-M   'P 1'
#
loop_
_entity.id
_entity.type
_entity.pdbx_description
1 polymer ?
#
loop_
_entity_poly.entity_id
_entity_poly.type
_entity_poly.pdbx_seq_one_letter_code
_entity_poly.pdbx_strand_id
1 'polypeptide(L)'
;MAVFRRRLGRRYQQRKQARLSVAKNQSVERFKRLTRDLMAEVLDEAVKELNAQGDDLVKAIESVAPVDEGGLKTSVRKIPGKKVTQIRIVAGGVLTTRPSISSKPFDYARADEFGTEKMQPKPFFFPTYRLKKKEMVSAMKRKVTASIKKRSAE
;
A
#
# COMPACT_ATOMS: atom_id res chain seq x y z
N MET A 1 1.62 -45.31 -54.71
CA MET A 1 2.31 -43.99 -54.58
C MET A 1 1.88 -43.13 -53.37
N ALA A 2 1.31 -43.68 -52.29
CA ALA A 2 0.79 -42.87 -51.16
C ALA A 2 1.54 -43.01 -49.81
N VAL A 3 2.42 -44.02 -49.67
CA VAL A 3 3.05 -44.34 -48.38
C VAL A 3 4.35 -43.56 -48.14
N PHE A 4 5.05 -43.16 -49.21
CA PHE A 4 6.33 -42.46 -49.11
C PHE A 4 6.19 -40.97 -48.69
N ARG A 5 5.08 -40.31 -49.06
CA ARG A 5 4.78 -38.91 -48.68
C ARG A 5 4.39 -38.72 -47.20
N ARG A 6 3.91 -39.76 -46.50
CA ARG A 6 3.52 -39.66 -45.07
C ARG A 6 4.71 -39.71 -44.11
N ARG A 7 5.85 -40.30 -44.50
CA ARG A 7 7.01 -40.48 -43.61
C ARG A 7 7.89 -39.23 -43.50
N LEU A 8 7.97 -38.43 -44.57
CA LEU A 8 8.72 -37.17 -44.61
C LEU A 8 8.03 -36.04 -43.81
N GLY A 9 6.69 -35.99 -43.83
CA GLY A 9 5.91 -35.02 -43.06
C GLY A 9 6.05 -35.21 -41.54
N ARG A 10 6.11 -36.45 -41.05
CA ARG A 10 6.30 -36.73 -39.61
C ARG A 10 7.69 -36.34 -39.11
N ARG A 11 8.74 -36.55 -39.89
CA ARG A 11 10.12 -36.13 -39.52
C ARG A 11 10.28 -34.61 -39.52
N TYR A 12 9.64 -33.91 -40.45
CA TYR A 12 9.64 -32.45 -40.47
C TYR A 12 8.87 -31.87 -39.27
N GLN A 13 7.70 -32.42 -38.94
CA GLN A 13 6.92 -32.03 -37.76
C GLN A 13 7.65 -32.36 -36.45
N GLN A 14 8.31 -33.51 -36.33
CA GLN A 14 9.13 -33.85 -35.17
C GLN A 14 10.36 -32.94 -35.02
N ARG A 15 11.04 -32.57 -36.12
CA ARG A 15 12.15 -31.60 -36.08
C ARG A 15 11.68 -30.17 -35.76
N LYS A 16 10.51 -29.77 -36.23
CA LYS A 16 9.89 -28.46 -35.90
C LYS A 16 9.49 -28.41 -34.42
N GLN A 17 8.86 -29.47 -33.90
CA GLN A 17 8.55 -29.64 -32.48
C GLN A 17 9.82 -29.68 -31.61
N ALA A 18 10.86 -30.40 -32.04
CA ALA A 18 12.15 -30.46 -31.34
C ALA A 18 12.88 -29.10 -31.35
N ARG A 19 12.82 -28.33 -32.45
CA ARG A 19 13.34 -26.96 -32.52
C ARG A 19 12.55 -25.98 -31.65
N LEU A 20 11.24 -26.17 -31.52
CA LEU A 20 10.39 -25.40 -30.60
C LEU A 20 10.64 -25.78 -29.13
N SER A 21 11.01 -27.04 -28.84
CA SER A 21 11.34 -27.50 -27.48
C SER A 21 12.78 -27.16 -27.05
N VAL A 22 13.68 -26.81 -27.98
CA VAL A 22 15.09 -26.44 -27.73
C VAL A 22 15.24 -25.03 -27.11
N ALA A 23 14.20 -24.21 -27.02
CA ALA A 23 14.33 -22.83 -26.52
C ALA A 23 13.64 -22.54 -25.16
N LYS A 24 13.30 -23.55 -24.36
CA LYS A 24 12.91 -23.33 -22.95
C LYS A 24 14.17 -23.19 -22.11
N ASN A 25 14.65 -21.96 -21.97
CA ASN A 25 15.79 -21.66 -21.11
C ASN A 25 15.39 -21.87 -19.64
N GLN A 26 15.83 -22.98 -19.05
CA GLN A 26 15.50 -23.35 -17.68
C GLN A 26 16.00 -22.32 -16.66
N SER A 27 17.12 -21.64 -16.91
CA SER A 27 17.62 -20.60 -16.00
C SER A 27 16.69 -19.38 -15.97
N VAL A 28 16.17 -18.99 -17.13
CA VAL A 28 15.20 -17.89 -17.25
C VAL A 28 13.89 -18.24 -16.55
N GLU A 29 13.39 -19.47 -16.70
CA GLU A 29 12.15 -19.88 -16.00
C GLU A 29 12.34 -19.98 -14.48
N ARG A 30 13.49 -20.48 -14.01
CA ARG A 30 13.83 -20.46 -12.58
C ARG A 30 13.92 -19.04 -12.04
N PHE A 31 14.57 -18.13 -12.77
CA PHE A 31 14.68 -16.73 -12.40
C PHE A 31 13.31 -16.02 -12.35
N LYS A 32 12.44 -16.27 -13.33
CA LYS A 32 11.06 -15.74 -13.33
C LYS A 32 10.26 -16.23 -12.13
N ARG A 33 10.43 -17.50 -11.74
CA ARG A 33 9.76 -18.06 -10.56
C ARG A 33 10.27 -17.40 -9.29
N LEU A 34 11.59 -17.35 -9.12
CA LEU A 34 12.24 -16.72 -7.97
C LEU A 34 11.82 -15.25 -7.81
N THR A 35 11.82 -14.48 -8.89
CA THR A 35 11.42 -13.07 -8.85
C THR A 35 9.94 -12.89 -8.54
N ARG A 36 9.05 -13.73 -9.09
CA ARG A 36 7.63 -13.70 -8.73
C ARG A 36 7.40 -14.00 -7.25
N ASP A 37 8.04 -15.03 -6.73
CA ASP A 37 7.90 -15.45 -5.34
C ASP A 37 8.46 -14.37 -4.40
N LEU A 38 9.62 -13.80 -4.72
CA LEU A 38 10.21 -12.66 -4.00
C LEU A 38 9.29 -11.43 -3.99
N MET A 39 8.69 -11.08 -5.13
CA MET A 39 7.79 -9.93 -5.20
C MET A 39 6.53 -10.13 -4.36
N ALA A 40 5.98 -11.34 -4.32
CA ALA A 40 4.82 -11.65 -3.48
C ALA A 40 5.15 -11.49 -1.99
N GLU A 41 6.29 -12.04 -1.54
CA GLU A 41 6.74 -11.96 -0.14
C GLU A 41 7.07 -10.52 0.28
N VAL A 42 7.81 -9.78 -0.55
CA VAL A 42 8.14 -8.38 -0.29
C VAL A 42 6.88 -7.52 -0.24
N LEU A 43 5.90 -7.78 -1.11
CA LEU A 43 4.63 -7.06 -1.11
C LEU A 43 3.84 -7.32 0.18
N ASP A 44 3.76 -8.57 0.64
CA ASP A 44 3.05 -8.94 1.86
C ASP A 44 3.66 -8.26 3.09
N GLU A 45 4.99 -8.32 3.24
CA GLU A 45 5.69 -7.66 4.34
C GLU A 45 5.59 -6.13 4.27
N ALA A 46 5.62 -5.55 3.07
CA ALA A 46 5.42 -4.12 2.87
C ALA A 46 4.00 -3.68 3.27
N VAL A 47 2.98 -4.48 2.95
CA VAL A 47 1.59 -4.19 3.32
C VAL A 47 1.38 -4.32 4.84
N LYS A 48 1.98 -5.32 5.48
CA LYS A 48 1.96 -5.45 6.95
C LYS A 48 2.58 -4.22 7.64
N GLU A 49 3.78 -3.82 7.21
CA GLU A 49 4.48 -2.66 7.76
C GLU A 49 3.72 -1.36 7.48
N LEU A 50 3.17 -1.19 6.27
CA LEU A 50 2.32 -0.04 5.94
C LEU A 50 1.13 0.08 6.89
N ASN A 51 0.47 -1.04 7.18
CA ASN A 51 -0.67 -1.05 8.09
C ASN A 51 -0.26 -0.70 9.53
N ALA A 52 0.85 -1.25 10.03
CA ALA A 52 1.38 -0.96 11.35
C ALA A 52 1.74 0.52 11.50
N GLN A 53 2.50 1.08 10.54
CA GLN A 53 2.82 2.51 10.51
C GLN A 53 1.57 3.40 10.42
N GLY A 54 0.54 2.92 9.73
CA GLY A 54 -0.76 3.57 9.67
C GLY A 54 -1.46 3.62 11.03
N ASP A 55 -1.47 2.50 11.76
CA ASP A 55 -2.10 2.40 13.08
C ASP A 55 -1.36 3.24 14.13
N ASP A 56 -0.03 3.25 14.06
CA ASP A 56 0.79 4.09 14.93
C ASP A 56 0.56 5.58 14.67
N LEU A 57 0.41 5.98 13.40
CA LEU A 57 0.08 7.35 13.04
C LEU A 57 -1.33 7.75 13.49
N VAL A 58 -2.32 6.85 13.40
CA VAL A 58 -3.67 7.09 13.95
C VAL A 58 -3.57 7.38 15.45
N LYS A 59 -2.94 6.49 16.22
CA LYS A 59 -2.78 6.67 17.68
C LYS A 59 -2.04 7.94 18.05
N ALA A 60 -1.01 8.31 17.27
CA ALA A 60 -0.26 9.55 17.48
C ALA A 60 -1.12 10.80 17.23
N ILE A 61 -1.98 10.77 16.20
CA ILE A 61 -2.90 11.88 15.93
C ILE A 61 -3.99 11.94 17.00
N GLU A 62 -4.53 10.79 17.43
CA GLU A 62 -5.53 10.70 18.51
C GLU A 62 -5.03 11.24 19.85
N SER A 63 -3.75 11.03 20.17
CA SER A 63 -3.18 11.48 21.44
C SER A 63 -3.01 12.99 21.50
N VAL A 64 -2.70 13.63 20.37
CA VAL A 64 -2.49 15.09 20.26
C VAL A 64 -3.78 15.83 19.91
N ALA A 65 -4.78 15.13 19.36
CA ALA A 65 -6.06 15.74 19.00
C ALA A 65 -6.73 16.42 20.21
N PRO A 66 -7.24 17.66 20.04
CA PRO A 66 -7.94 18.39 21.09
C PRO A 66 -9.09 17.56 21.71
N VAL A 67 -9.18 17.61 23.04
CA VAL A 67 -10.30 17.06 23.80
C VAL A 67 -11.34 18.18 23.95
N ASP A 68 -12.09 18.44 22.88
CA ASP A 68 -13.29 19.29 22.96
C ASP A 68 -14.54 18.39 23.12
N GLU A 69 -15.74 18.98 23.28
CA GLU A 69 -17.03 18.27 23.51
C GLU A 69 -17.47 17.29 22.39
N GLY A 70 -16.60 17.02 21.42
CA GLY A 70 -16.88 16.28 20.20
C GLY A 70 -16.15 14.95 20.08
N GLY A 71 -16.54 14.16 19.08
CA GLY A 71 -15.87 12.91 18.69
C GLY A 71 -14.60 13.11 17.86
N LEU A 72 -13.82 14.17 18.10
CA LEU A 72 -12.64 14.48 17.26
C LEU A 72 -11.59 13.38 17.34
N LYS A 73 -11.24 12.94 18.56
CA LYS A 73 -10.31 11.81 18.77
C LYS A 73 -10.81 10.55 18.07
N THR A 74 -12.07 10.19 18.29
CA THR A 74 -12.67 8.99 17.71
C THR A 74 -12.93 9.08 16.20
N SER A 75 -12.81 10.27 15.61
CA SER A 75 -12.96 10.47 14.17
C SER A 75 -11.72 10.09 13.36
N VAL A 76 -10.54 10.03 14.00
CA VAL A 76 -9.28 9.68 13.36
C VAL A 76 -9.32 8.20 13.00
N ARG A 77 -9.19 7.89 11.71
CA ARG A 77 -9.28 6.50 11.24
C ARG A 77 -8.44 6.24 10.00
N LYS A 78 -7.98 5.00 9.90
CA LYS A 78 -7.35 4.43 8.71
C LYS A 78 -8.42 3.93 7.74
N ILE A 79 -8.31 4.31 6.47
CA ILE A 79 -9.19 3.90 5.38
C ILE A 79 -8.32 3.28 4.27
N PRO A 80 -8.73 2.15 3.67
CA PRO A 80 -7.99 1.61 2.54
C PRO A 80 -7.96 2.60 1.35
N GLY A 81 -6.82 2.58 0.65
CA GLY A 81 -6.66 3.25 -0.64
C GLY A 81 -7.18 2.40 -1.79
N LYS A 82 -6.95 2.86 -3.03
CA LYS A 82 -7.35 2.11 -4.24
C LYS A 82 -6.52 0.85 -4.45
N LYS A 83 -5.29 0.83 -3.94
CA LYS A 83 -4.34 -0.28 -4.02
C LYS A 83 -4.06 -0.79 -2.61
N VAL A 84 -3.68 -2.07 -2.51
CA VAL A 84 -3.26 -2.68 -1.23
C VAL A 84 -2.04 -1.99 -0.59
N THR A 85 -1.21 -1.32 -1.40
CA THR A 85 -0.06 -0.53 -0.96
C THR A 85 -0.40 0.93 -0.64
N GLN A 86 -1.68 1.26 -0.51
CA GLN A 86 -2.15 2.60 -0.20
C GLN A 86 -3.09 2.55 0.98
N ILE A 87 -2.80 3.38 1.98
CA ILE A 87 -3.70 3.69 3.08
C ILE A 87 -3.93 5.19 3.11
N ARG A 88 -5.12 5.61 3.57
CA ARG A 88 -5.45 7.00 3.85
C ARG A 88 -5.80 7.12 5.30
N ILE A 89 -5.30 8.16 5.95
CA ILE A 89 -5.70 8.49 7.31
C ILE A 89 -6.56 9.74 7.21
N VAL A 90 -7.71 9.71 7.87
CA VAL A 90 -8.70 10.79 7.84
C VAL A 90 -9.03 11.12 9.28
N ALA A 91 -9.01 12.41 9.62
CA ALA A 91 -9.61 12.94 10.84
C ALA A 91 -10.84 13.76 10.46
N GLY A 92 -11.89 13.67 11.25
CA GLY A 92 -13.18 14.32 11.03
C GLY A 92 -14.20 13.51 10.22
N GLY A 93 -15.15 14.19 9.58
CA GLY A 93 -16.29 13.62 8.88
C GLY A 93 -17.56 13.59 9.74
N VAL A 94 -18.39 12.55 9.60
CA VAL A 94 -19.74 12.50 10.20
C VAL A 94 -19.75 12.77 11.71
N LEU A 95 -18.77 12.26 12.46
CA LEU A 95 -18.64 12.45 13.92
C LEU A 95 -18.31 13.88 14.33
N THR A 96 -17.76 14.65 13.41
CA THR A 96 -17.35 16.04 13.62
C THR A 96 -18.16 17.02 12.79
N THR A 97 -19.20 16.53 12.10
CA THR A 97 -20.11 17.35 11.31
C THR A 97 -21.29 17.81 12.16
N ARG A 98 -21.48 19.11 12.28
CA ARG A 98 -22.63 19.72 12.95
C ARG A 98 -23.52 20.47 11.95
N PRO A 99 -24.84 20.54 12.18
CA PRO A 99 -25.71 21.44 11.43
C PRO A 99 -25.25 22.89 11.66
N SER A 100 -25.04 23.63 10.57
CA SER A 100 -24.65 25.05 10.62
C SER A 100 -25.87 25.95 10.39
N ILE A 101 -25.81 27.16 10.94
CA ILE A 101 -26.75 28.25 10.69
C ILE A 101 -26.86 28.55 9.18
N SER A 102 -25.79 28.33 8.41
CA SER A 102 -25.73 28.56 6.97
C SER A 102 -26.20 27.38 6.11
N SER A 103 -27.04 26.50 6.66
CA SER A 103 -27.68 25.34 6.00
C SER A 103 -26.76 24.31 5.32
N LYS A 104 -25.43 24.46 5.42
CA LYS A 104 -24.43 23.47 5.01
C LYS A 104 -23.82 22.80 6.23
N PRO A 105 -23.77 21.45 6.31
CA PRO A 105 -23.08 20.76 7.39
C PRO A 105 -21.62 21.22 7.48
N PHE A 106 -21.17 21.55 8.70
CA PHE A 106 -19.83 22.04 8.96
C PHE A 106 -19.04 21.02 9.78
N ASP A 107 -17.87 20.64 9.26
CA ASP A 107 -16.93 19.76 9.95
C ASP A 107 -15.99 20.60 10.84
N TYR A 108 -16.22 20.55 12.15
CA TYR A 108 -15.41 21.34 13.09
C TYR A 108 -13.97 20.84 13.21
N ALA A 109 -13.65 19.61 12.81
CA ALA A 109 -12.26 19.12 12.82
C ALA A 109 -11.34 19.97 11.94
N ARG A 110 -11.87 20.50 10.83
CA ARG A 110 -11.13 21.42 9.96
C ARG A 110 -10.98 22.80 10.59
N ALA A 111 -12.00 23.24 11.32
CA ALA A 111 -11.98 24.49 12.09
C ALA A 111 -10.90 24.44 13.17
N ASP A 112 -10.77 23.31 13.85
CA ASP A 112 -9.76 23.10 14.88
C ASP A 112 -8.36 23.09 14.27
N GLU A 113 -8.15 22.38 13.15
CA GLU A 113 -6.83 22.28 12.52
C GLU A 113 -6.32 23.64 11.99
N PHE A 114 -7.20 24.44 11.38
CA PHE A 114 -6.80 25.68 10.67
C PHE A 114 -7.23 26.97 11.35
N GLY A 115 -8.02 26.89 12.41
CA GLY A 115 -8.64 28.05 13.04
C GLY A 115 -9.84 28.58 12.25
N THR A 116 -10.51 29.56 12.85
CA THR A 116 -11.59 30.34 12.24
C THR A 116 -11.40 31.81 12.59
N GLU A 117 -12.25 32.70 12.09
CA GLU A 117 -12.23 34.12 12.47
C GLU A 117 -12.31 34.35 13.98
N LYS A 118 -12.97 33.44 14.71
CA LYS A 118 -13.23 33.57 16.16
C LYS A 118 -12.42 32.62 17.03
N MET A 119 -11.58 31.76 16.42
CA MET A 119 -10.85 30.71 17.15
C MET A 119 -9.46 30.50 16.55
N GLN A 120 -8.44 30.53 17.41
CA GLN A 120 -7.07 30.23 17.00
C GLN A 120 -6.91 28.77 16.55
N PRO A 121 -6.02 28.47 15.59
CA PRO A 121 -5.76 27.12 15.14
C PRO A 121 -5.15 26.25 16.26
N LYS A 122 -5.65 25.03 16.39
CA LYS A 122 -5.12 23.95 17.23
C LYS A 122 -4.65 22.80 16.31
N PRO A 123 -3.54 22.96 15.58
CA PRO A 123 -3.14 22.01 14.56
C PRO A 123 -2.63 20.72 15.22
N PHE A 124 -3.25 19.59 14.87
CA PHE A 124 -2.97 18.27 15.43
C PHE A 124 -2.65 17.24 14.35
N PHE A 125 -3.30 17.34 13.18
CA PHE A 125 -3.20 16.33 12.14
C PHE A 125 -1.92 16.47 11.32
N PHE A 126 -1.77 17.59 10.62
CA PHE A 126 -0.65 17.77 9.70
C PHE A 126 0.71 17.93 10.42
N PRO A 127 0.81 18.59 11.60
CA PRO A 127 2.05 18.59 12.36
C PRO A 127 2.49 17.18 12.75
N THR A 128 1.59 16.37 13.31
CA THR A 128 1.90 14.99 13.72
C THR A 128 2.32 14.13 12.53
N TYR A 129 1.62 14.23 11.40
CA TYR A 129 2.02 13.56 10.17
C TYR A 129 3.43 13.97 9.72
N ARG A 130 3.75 15.27 9.73
CA ARG A 130 5.07 15.78 9.30
C ARG A 130 6.18 15.25 10.21
N LEU A 131 5.95 15.19 11.51
CA LEU A 131 6.91 14.63 12.48
C LEU A 131 7.17 13.14 12.21
N LYS A 132 6.11 12.36 12.01
CA LYS A 132 6.19 10.90 11.81
C LYS A 132 6.67 10.49 10.41
N LYS A 133 6.51 11.35 9.39
CA LYS A 133 6.79 11.03 7.99
C LYS A 133 8.18 10.43 7.76
N LYS A 134 9.23 11.03 8.35
CA LYS A 134 10.61 10.55 8.15
C LYS A 134 10.82 9.17 8.77
N GLU A 135 10.28 8.95 9.97
CA GLU A 135 10.34 7.69 10.70
C GLU A 135 9.64 6.58 9.91
N MET A 136 8.39 6.81 9.47
CA MET A 136 7.60 5.85 8.70
C MET A 136 8.29 5.46 7.39
N VAL A 137 8.81 6.44 6.64
CA VAL A 137 9.55 6.17 5.38
C VAL A 137 10.80 5.34 5.65
N SER A 138 11.53 5.66 6.74
CA SER A 138 12.71 4.89 7.12
C SER A 138 12.35 3.46 7.54
N ALA A 139 11.28 3.27 8.30
CA ALA A 139 10.80 1.96 8.75
C ALA A 139 10.43 1.08 7.55
N MET A 140 9.64 1.63 6.61
CA MET A 140 9.28 0.94 5.38
C MET A 140 10.51 0.52 4.54
N LYS A 141 11.47 1.44 4.35
CA LYS A 141 12.70 1.13 3.61
C LYS A 141 13.47 0.00 4.27
N ARG A 142 13.69 0.07 5.60
CA ARG A 142 14.39 -0.98 6.34
C ARG A 142 13.70 -2.33 6.21
N LYS A 143 12.38 -2.37 6.37
CA LYS A 143 11.60 -3.62 6.29
C LYS A 143 11.71 -4.25 4.91
N VAL A 144 11.51 -3.47 3.84
CA VAL A 144 11.64 -3.95 2.46
C VAL A 144 13.05 -4.46 2.17
N THR A 145 14.09 -3.68 2.55
CA THR A 145 15.48 -4.10 2.37
C THR A 145 15.79 -5.37 3.17
N ALA A 146 15.27 -5.50 4.39
CA ALA A 146 15.45 -6.70 5.20
C ALA A 146 14.80 -7.94 4.57
N SER A 147 13.58 -7.81 4.04
CA SER A 147 12.89 -8.91 3.33
C SER A 147 13.67 -9.36 2.09
N ILE A 148 14.19 -8.41 1.29
CA ILE A 148 15.02 -8.73 0.13
C ILE A 148 16.31 -9.43 0.56
N LYS A 149 16.99 -8.91 1.58
CA LYS A 149 18.26 -9.48 2.06
C LYS A 149 18.08 -10.89 2.60
N LYS A 150 17.02 -11.12 3.39
CA LYS A 150 16.68 -12.44 3.95
C LYS A 150 16.57 -13.48 2.85
N ARG A 151 15.86 -13.16 1.77
CA ARG A 151 15.67 -14.08 0.64
C ARG A 151 16.92 -14.25 -0.23
N SER A 152 17.77 -13.24 -0.33
CA SER A 152 19.04 -13.35 -1.08
C SER A 152 20.11 -14.20 -0.38
N ALA A 153 19.95 -14.44 0.92
CA ALA A 153 20.87 -15.23 1.72
C ALA A 153 20.49 -16.73 1.80
N GLU A 154 19.28 -17.09 1.33
CA GLU A 154 18.82 -18.48 1.14
C GLU A 154 19.26 -19.00 -0.24
#